data_AF-A0AA95FAM0-F1
#
_entry.id   AF-A0AA95FAM0-F1
#
_cell.length_a   1.000
_cell.length_b   1.000
_cell.length_c   1.000
_cell.angle_alpha   90.00
_cell.angle_beta   90.00
_cell.angle_gamma   90.00
#
_symmetry.space_group_name_H-M   'P 1'
#
loop_
_entity.id
_entity.type
_entity.pdbx_description
1 polymer ?
#
loop_
_entity_poly.entity_id
_entity_poly.type
_entity_poly.pdbx_seq_one_letter_code
_entity_poly.pdbx_strand_id
1 'polypeptide(L)'
;MNERLQSDLVSADPVPDGEDAELRDLVRRMSTDARAAAAAGSTTRVPWWRRRRTIIPLGLGVLVAATGAAVLIPLQLSVNDTQVQLDVEFPIIYTTDTGVEVSCRYGLYFGDPVDRSAADERLADFVSGHDWTGIGQRIYDKAIANPFVPGPDDDLEVDTPQLRDTFSFMEATDLIWAEIPEELLHDEWSSGSTMDCAGVLH
;
A
#
# COMPACT_ATOMS: atom_id res chain seq x y z
N MET A 1 -37.62 -21.90 18.73
CA MET A 1 -36.58 -20.89 19.02
C MET A 1 -35.89 -21.36 20.29
N ASN A 2 -34.63 -21.78 20.20
CA ASN A 2 -33.95 -22.59 21.21
C ASN A 2 -33.57 -21.76 22.45
N GLU A 3 -33.88 -22.26 23.64
CA GLU A 3 -33.52 -21.65 24.94
C GLU A 3 -32.01 -21.40 25.08
N ARG A 4 -31.17 -22.19 24.40
CA ARG A 4 -29.72 -21.99 24.34
C ARG A 4 -29.31 -20.68 23.65
N LEU A 5 -29.97 -20.33 22.55
CA LEU A 5 -29.70 -19.08 21.82
C LEU A 5 -30.10 -17.84 22.66
N GLN A 6 -31.17 -17.94 23.44
CA GLN A 6 -31.55 -16.88 24.38
C GLN A 6 -30.56 -16.74 25.54
N SER A 7 -30.06 -17.86 26.08
CA SER A 7 -29.04 -17.86 27.13
C SER A 7 -27.73 -17.23 26.64
N ASP A 8 -27.30 -17.55 25.43
CA ASP A 8 -26.06 -17.02 24.86
C ASP A 8 -26.18 -15.51 24.60
N LEU A 9 -27.34 -15.05 24.10
CA LEU A 9 -27.61 -13.62 23.88
C LEU A 9 -27.68 -12.81 25.18
N VAL A 10 -28.23 -13.38 26.26
CA VAL A 10 -28.27 -12.73 27.59
C VAL A 10 -26.87 -12.69 28.21
N SER A 11 -26.03 -13.70 27.97
CA SER A 11 -24.65 -13.72 28.48
C SER A 11 -23.70 -12.75 27.76
N ALA A 12 -24.02 -12.39 26.52
CA ALA A 12 -23.26 -11.45 25.71
C ALA A 12 -23.76 -10.00 25.84
N ASP A 13 -24.79 -9.74 26.64
CA ASP A 13 -25.25 -8.40 26.95
C ASP A 13 -24.29 -7.76 27.97
N PRO A 14 -23.54 -6.70 27.60
CA PRO A 14 -22.57 -6.07 28.49
C PRO A 14 -23.22 -5.29 29.64
N VAL A 15 -24.56 -5.23 29.72
CA VAL A 15 -25.28 -4.49 30.76
C VAL A 15 -26.13 -5.45 31.60
N PRO A 16 -25.58 -6.03 32.69
CA PRO A 16 -26.41 -6.77 33.63
C PRO A 16 -27.40 -5.82 34.32
N ASP A 17 -28.56 -6.35 34.67
CA ASP A 17 -29.65 -5.63 35.32
C ASP A 17 -29.17 -4.78 36.51
N GLY A 18 -29.32 -3.46 36.41
CA GLY A 18 -29.19 -2.53 37.52
C GLY A 18 -28.24 -1.37 37.25
N GLU A 19 -28.78 -0.15 37.27
CA GLU A 19 -28.06 1.12 37.46
C GLU A 19 -27.12 1.54 36.32
N ASP A 20 -27.72 2.08 35.25
CA ASP A 20 -27.41 3.44 34.79
C ASP A 20 -28.12 3.70 33.44
N ALA A 21 -29.25 4.41 33.51
CA ALA A 21 -30.00 4.83 32.33
C ALA A 21 -29.13 5.73 31.42
N GLU A 22 -28.19 6.46 31.99
CA GLU A 22 -27.24 7.33 31.30
C GLU A 22 -26.20 6.54 30.51
N LEU A 23 -25.66 5.45 31.07
CA LEU A 23 -24.74 4.56 30.35
C LEU A 23 -25.43 3.85 29.19
N ARG A 24 -26.69 3.42 29.38
CA ARG A 24 -27.49 2.85 28.28
C ARG A 24 -27.79 3.87 27.19
N ASP A 25 -28.05 5.12 27.55
CA ASP A 25 -28.26 6.19 26.58
C ASP A 25 -26.96 6.54 25.84
N LEU A 26 -25.82 6.57 26.54
CA LEU A 26 -24.50 6.79 25.95
C LEU A 26 -24.12 5.67 24.97
N VAL A 27 -24.28 4.41 25.36
CA VAL A 27 -24.00 3.25 24.50
C VAL A 27 -24.95 3.23 23.29
N ARG A 28 -26.23 3.58 23.49
CA ARG A 28 -27.17 3.74 22.36
C ARG A 28 -26.71 4.83 21.42
N ARG A 29 -26.39 6.03 21.92
CA ARG A 29 -25.89 7.15 21.09
C ARG A 29 -24.63 6.76 20.34
N MET A 30 -23.63 6.18 21.00
CA MET A 30 -22.42 5.67 20.34
C MET A 30 -22.74 4.63 19.26
N SER A 31 -23.66 3.70 19.50
CA SER A 31 -24.06 2.70 18.49
C SER A 31 -24.83 3.31 17.32
N THR A 32 -25.53 4.42 17.56
CA THR A 32 -26.31 5.13 16.54
C THR A 32 -25.38 6.01 15.71
N ASP A 33 -24.43 6.69 16.34
CA ASP A 33 -23.38 7.49 15.70
C ASP A 33 -22.42 6.60 14.91
N ALA A 34 -22.04 5.42 15.42
CA ALA A 34 -21.23 4.46 14.68
C ALA A 34 -21.96 3.94 13.43
N ARG A 35 -23.26 3.66 13.52
CA ARG A 35 -24.08 3.27 12.37
C ARG A 35 -24.30 4.42 11.39
N ALA A 36 -24.46 5.65 11.88
CA ALA A 36 -24.59 6.84 11.04
C ALA A 36 -23.27 7.17 10.33
N ALA A 37 -22.12 7.00 10.99
CA ALA A 37 -20.80 7.13 10.39
C ALA A 37 -20.53 6.04 9.33
N ALA A 38 -20.92 4.80 9.61
CA ALA A 38 -20.84 3.70 8.64
C ALA A 38 -21.77 3.93 7.42
N ALA A 39 -22.97 4.47 7.63
CA ALA A 39 -23.90 4.80 6.55
C ALA A 39 -23.52 6.09 5.78
N ALA A 40 -22.86 7.06 6.44
CA ALA A 40 -22.35 8.26 5.79
C ALA A 40 -21.07 7.99 4.98
N GLY A 41 -20.31 6.94 5.33
CA GLY A 41 -19.15 6.46 4.59
C GLY A 41 -19.49 5.72 3.28
N SER A 42 -20.76 5.40 3.02
CA SER A 42 -21.18 4.61 1.85
C SER A 42 -21.54 5.42 0.61
N THR A 43 -20.98 6.63 0.44
CA THR A 43 -20.85 7.19 -0.91
C THR A 43 -19.64 6.53 -1.53
N THR A 44 -19.88 5.67 -2.51
CA THR A 44 -18.90 4.82 -3.18
C THR A 44 -17.83 5.69 -3.86
N ARG A 45 -16.85 6.16 -3.09
CA ARG A 45 -15.59 6.67 -3.63
C ARG A 45 -14.84 5.46 -4.10
N VAL A 46 -15.00 5.14 -5.38
CA VAL A 46 -14.09 4.24 -6.08
C VAL A 46 -12.69 4.77 -5.78
N PRO A 47 -11.83 3.97 -5.13
CA PRO A 47 -10.51 4.43 -4.76
C PRO A 47 -9.76 4.86 -6.01
N TRP A 48 -9.06 5.99 -5.93
CA TRP A 48 -8.36 6.58 -7.08
C TRP A 48 -7.37 5.61 -7.76
N TRP A 49 -6.83 4.63 -7.02
CA TRP A 49 -5.98 3.56 -7.56
C TRP A 49 -6.70 2.64 -8.55
N ARG A 50 -8.05 2.52 -8.49
CA ARG A 50 -8.84 1.80 -9.51
C ARG A 50 -9.06 2.63 -10.78
N ARG A 51 -8.74 3.93 -10.78
CA ARG A 51 -8.77 4.79 -11.98
C ARG A 51 -7.43 4.84 -12.72
N ARG A 52 -6.30 4.65 -12.03
CA ARG A 52 -4.99 4.52 -12.67
C ARG A 52 -4.76 3.07 -13.06
N ARG A 53 -4.65 2.79 -14.37
CA ARG A 53 -4.27 1.49 -14.90
C ARG A 53 -2.79 1.22 -14.65
N THR A 54 -2.38 1.16 -13.38
CA THR A 54 -1.04 0.71 -13.03
C THR A 54 -1.05 -0.82 -13.13
N ILE A 55 -0.52 -1.34 -14.23
CA ILE A 55 -0.28 -2.78 -14.38
C ILE A 55 0.92 -3.09 -13.49
N ILE A 56 0.66 -3.56 -12.27
CA ILE A 56 1.68 -4.11 -11.40
C ILE A 56 1.86 -5.57 -11.83
N PRO A 57 2.97 -5.96 -12.48
CA PRO A 57 3.24 -7.37 -12.68
C PRO A 57 3.51 -7.98 -11.29
N LEU A 58 2.56 -8.75 -10.78
CA LEU A 58 2.74 -9.61 -9.61
C LEU A 58 3.76 -10.70 -9.95
N GLY A 59 5.04 -10.36 -9.86
CA GLY A 59 6.17 -11.27 -9.96
C GLY A 59 6.36 -12.02 -8.63
N LEU A 60 6.49 -13.34 -8.73
CA LEU A 60 6.73 -14.29 -7.63
C LEU A 60 7.77 -13.78 -6.61
N GLY A 61 7.35 -13.76 -5.34
CA GLY A 61 8.20 -13.42 -4.20
C GLY A 61 9.39 -14.37 -4.07
N VAL A 62 10.59 -13.80 -4.18
CA VAL A 62 11.83 -14.42 -3.74
C VAL A 62 12.12 -13.90 -2.34
N LEU A 63 12.17 -14.81 -1.35
CA LEU A 63 12.72 -14.54 -0.02
C LEU A 63 14.20 -14.18 -0.18
N VAL A 64 14.49 -12.89 -0.33
CA VAL A 64 15.86 -12.38 -0.28
C VAL A 64 16.22 -12.24 1.19
N ALA A 65 17.16 -13.06 1.65
CA ALA A 65 17.76 -12.92 2.96
C ALA A 65 18.31 -11.49 3.10
N ALA A 66 17.92 -10.79 4.16
CA ALA A 66 18.31 -9.43 4.52
C ALA A 66 19.80 -9.36 4.93
N THR A 67 20.69 -9.77 4.05
CA THR A 67 22.14 -9.77 4.26
C THR A 67 22.82 -9.25 3.02
N GLY A 68 22.93 -7.91 2.89
CA GLY A 68 23.91 -7.09 2.14
C GLY A 68 24.51 -7.53 0.80
N ALA A 69 24.11 -8.66 0.22
CA ALA A 69 24.57 -9.19 -1.03
C ALA A 69 23.58 -8.68 -2.08
N ALA A 70 24.01 -7.66 -2.83
CA ALA A 70 23.33 -7.23 -4.04
C ALA A 70 23.06 -8.48 -4.89
N VAL A 71 21.80 -8.91 -4.92
CA VAL A 71 21.38 -10.01 -5.78
C VAL A 71 21.59 -9.49 -7.21
N LEU A 72 22.56 -10.07 -7.92
CA LEU A 72 22.99 -9.69 -9.28
C LEU A 72 21.91 -9.93 -10.36
N ILE A 73 20.66 -10.15 -9.95
CA ILE A 73 19.54 -10.32 -10.88
C ILE A 73 19.09 -8.91 -11.26
N PRO A 74 19.20 -8.51 -12.54
CA PRO A 74 18.71 -7.21 -12.97
C PRO A 74 17.20 -7.12 -12.71
N LEU A 75 16.71 -5.95 -12.31
CA LEU A 75 15.27 -5.73 -12.25
C LEU A 75 14.71 -5.86 -13.66
N GLN A 76 13.67 -6.67 -13.82
CA GLN A 76 13.00 -6.88 -15.09
C GLN A 76 11.59 -6.30 -14.99
N LEU A 77 11.18 -5.64 -16.07
CA LEU A 77 9.84 -5.11 -16.25
C LEU A 77 9.40 -5.41 -17.67
N SER A 78 8.16 -5.85 -17.80
CA SER A 78 7.48 -5.98 -19.09
C SER A 78 6.22 -5.13 -19.08
N VAL A 79 6.04 -4.32 -20.11
CA VAL A 79 4.85 -3.49 -20.33
C VAL A 79 4.22 -3.97 -21.64
N ASN A 80 2.94 -4.32 -21.62
CA ASN A 80 2.24 -4.86 -22.81
C ASN A 80 3.01 -6.02 -23.48
N ASP A 81 3.41 -7.02 -22.69
CA ASP A 81 4.22 -8.20 -23.10
C ASP A 81 5.59 -7.88 -23.72
N THR A 82 6.02 -6.62 -23.68
CA THR A 82 7.32 -6.17 -24.19
C THR A 82 8.26 -5.92 -23.04
N GLN A 83 9.42 -6.57 -23.03
CA GLN A 83 10.47 -6.31 -22.05
C GLN A 83 11.03 -4.90 -22.30
N VAL A 84 11.01 -4.06 -21.27
CA VAL A 84 11.49 -2.68 -21.34
C VAL A 84 12.77 -2.52 -20.55
N GLN A 85 13.59 -1.54 -20.97
CA GLN A 85 14.67 -1.05 -20.14
C GLN A 85 14.11 0.02 -19.21
N LEU A 86 14.44 -0.07 -17.92
CA LEU A 86 14.03 0.92 -16.92
C LEU A 86 14.63 2.28 -17.25
N ASP A 87 13.83 3.33 -17.09
CA ASP A 87 14.26 4.72 -17.24
C ASP A 87 15.13 5.16 -16.07
N VAL A 88 14.83 4.64 -14.88
CA VAL A 88 15.63 4.81 -13.68
C VAL A 88 15.55 3.57 -12.81
N GLU A 89 16.68 3.19 -12.23
CA GLU A 89 16.80 2.23 -11.13
C GLU A 89 17.51 2.95 -9.99
N PHE A 90 16.87 3.05 -8.83
CA PHE A 90 17.42 3.75 -7.67
C PHE A 90 17.28 2.91 -6.40
N PRO A 91 18.21 3.08 -5.44
CA PRO A 91 18.17 2.31 -4.20
C PRO A 91 17.11 2.85 -3.25
N ILE A 92 16.39 1.95 -2.60
CA ILE A 92 15.52 2.21 -1.46
C ILE A 92 16.26 1.70 -0.22
N ILE A 93 16.75 2.64 0.59
CA ILE A 93 17.52 2.35 1.80
C ILE A 93 16.80 2.95 3.00
N TYR A 94 16.63 2.16 4.05
CA TYR A 94 16.04 2.59 5.31
C TYR A 94 16.55 1.75 6.48
N THR A 95 16.44 2.29 7.69
CA THR A 95 16.75 1.57 8.93
C THR A 95 15.46 1.34 9.70
N THR A 96 15.23 0.10 10.12
CA THR A 96 14.08 -0.26 10.94
C THR A 96 14.23 0.25 12.39
N ASP A 97 13.14 0.23 13.14
CA ASP A 97 13.08 0.52 14.57
C ASP A 97 13.90 -0.47 15.41
N THR A 98 14.11 -1.68 14.89
CA THR A 98 15.03 -2.69 15.45
C THR A 98 16.51 -2.46 15.11
N GLY A 99 16.82 -1.45 14.29
CA GLY A 99 18.18 -1.09 13.90
C GLY A 99 18.74 -1.90 12.72
N VAL A 100 17.89 -2.59 11.97
CA VAL A 100 18.27 -3.34 10.77
C VAL A 100 18.27 -2.39 9.58
N GLU A 101 19.41 -2.28 8.89
CA GLU A 101 19.48 -1.58 7.61
C GLU A 101 18.93 -2.49 6.50
N VAL A 102 17.94 -2.00 5.77
CA VAL A 102 17.35 -2.66 4.61
C VAL A 102 17.73 -1.86 3.37
N SER A 103 18.18 -2.56 2.34
CA SER A 103 18.49 -2.00 1.04
C SER A 103 17.86 -2.86 -0.05
N CYS A 104 17.03 -2.24 -0.88
CA CYS A 104 16.45 -2.84 -2.08
C CYS A 104 16.50 -1.83 -3.23
N ARG A 105 15.97 -2.19 -4.39
CA ARG A 105 16.00 -1.41 -5.62
C ARG A 105 14.59 -1.21 -6.13
N TYR A 106 14.36 -0.03 -6.68
CA TYR A 106 13.10 0.34 -7.30
C TYR A 106 13.38 0.84 -8.71
N GLY A 107 12.62 0.33 -9.67
CA GLY A 107 12.73 0.61 -11.09
C GLY A 107 11.46 1.23 -11.62
N LEU A 108 11.61 2.22 -12.51
CA LEU A 108 10.51 2.90 -13.17
C LEU A 108 10.67 2.88 -14.70
N TYR A 109 9.55 2.87 -15.40
CA TYR A 109 9.45 3.05 -16.85
C TYR A 109 8.21 3.89 -17.18
N PHE A 110 8.30 4.77 -18.18
CA PHE A 110 7.23 5.66 -18.63
C PHE A 110 6.91 5.48 -20.12
N GLY A 111 5.62 5.55 -20.45
CA GLY A 111 5.08 5.52 -21.81
C GLY A 111 4.68 4.14 -22.32
N ASP A 112 4.37 4.08 -23.61
CA ASP A 112 4.19 2.83 -24.35
C ASP A 112 5.55 2.37 -24.93
N PRO A 113 5.94 1.09 -24.82
CA PRO A 113 7.19 0.57 -25.40
C PRO A 113 7.34 0.74 -26.92
N VAL A 114 6.22 0.82 -27.64
CA VAL A 114 6.17 0.88 -29.11
C VAL A 114 6.01 2.33 -29.59
N ASP A 115 5.33 3.18 -28.83
CA ASP A 115 5.04 4.56 -29.21
C ASP A 115 5.21 5.52 -28.01
N ARG A 116 6.47 5.74 -27.64
CA ARG A 116 6.83 6.62 -26.53
C ARG A 116 6.68 8.09 -26.94
N SER A 117 5.90 8.86 -26.20
CA SER A 117 5.69 10.27 -26.49
C SER A 117 6.82 11.15 -25.95
N ALA A 118 6.94 12.38 -26.49
CA ALA A 118 7.84 13.39 -25.93
C ALA A 118 7.47 13.84 -24.51
N ALA A 119 6.25 13.54 -24.03
CA ALA A 119 5.88 13.76 -22.63
C ALA A 119 6.46 12.65 -21.73
N ASP A 120 6.43 11.40 -22.18
CA ASP A 120 7.01 10.25 -21.47
C ASP A 120 8.54 10.34 -21.36
N GLU A 121 9.20 10.85 -22.41
CA GLU A 121 10.65 11.11 -22.37
C GLU A 121 11.00 12.19 -21.35
N ARG A 122 10.23 13.29 -21.29
CA ARG A 122 10.44 14.34 -20.28
C ARG A 122 10.22 13.85 -18.84
N LEU A 123 9.26 12.94 -18.63
CA LEU A 123 9.07 12.30 -17.34
C LEU A 123 10.27 11.42 -16.96
N ALA A 124 10.77 10.62 -17.89
CA ALA A 124 11.95 9.79 -17.66
C ALA A 124 13.23 10.61 -17.42
N ASP A 125 13.43 11.69 -18.17
CA ASP A 125 14.55 12.61 -17.94
C ASP A 125 14.47 13.23 -16.55
N PHE A 126 13.26 13.60 -16.10
CA PHE A 126 13.06 14.11 -14.74
C PHE A 126 13.40 13.05 -13.68
N VAL A 127 12.80 11.85 -13.76
CA VAL A 127 12.99 10.83 -12.71
C VAL A 127 14.42 10.27 -12.67
N SER A 128 15.10 10.19 -13.81
CA SER A 128 16.49 9.73 -13.89
C SER A 128 17.48 10.74 -13.29
N GLY A 129 17.16 12.03 -13.38
CA GLY A 129 17.93 13.12 -12.77
C GLY A 129 17.53 13.49 -11.34
N HIS A 130 16.44 12.91 -10.82
CA HIS A 130 15.92 13.23 -9.49
C HIS A 130 16.78 12.63 -8.36
N ASP A 131 16.97 13.38 -7.28
CA ASP A 131 17.67 12.88 -6.09
C ASP A 131 16.72 12.07 -5.20
N TRP A 132 16.88 10.75 -5.25
CA TRP A 132 16.08 9.81 -4.47
C TRP A 132 16.60 9.59 -3.04
N THR A 133 17.63 10.32 -2.62
CA THR A 133 18.23 10.15 -1.29
C THR A 133 17.18 10.35 -0.18
N GLY A 134 17.10 9.38 0.72
CA GLY A 134 16.18 9.43 1.88
C GLY A 134 14.72 9.08 1.57
N ILE A 135 14.34 8.82 0.31
CA ILE A 135 12.98 8.38 -0.02
C ILE A 135 12.63 7.07 0.69
N GLY A 136 13.59 6.15 0.82
CA GLY A 136 13.39 4.87 1.50
C GLY A 136 13.00 5.03 2.96
N GLN A 137 13.69 5.89 3.72
CA GLN A 137 13.32 6.16 5.11
C GLN A 137 11.92 6.77 5.22
N ARG A 138 11.57 7.70 4.31
CA ARG A 138 10.22 8.32 4.30
C ARG A 138 9.12 7.30 3.97
N ILE A 139 9.38 6.36 3.07
CA ILE A 139 8.48 5.23 2.76
C ILE A 139 8.31 4.37 4.00
N TYR A 140 9.41 3.97 4.65
CA TYR A 140 9.38 3.21 5.89
C TYR A 140 8.56 3.90 6.99
N ASP A 141 8.87 5.17 7.26
CA ASP A 141 8.19 5.96 8.30
C ASP A 141 6.68 6.07 8.01
N LYS A 142 6.30 6.28 6.74
CA LYS A 142 4.90 6.31 6.32
C LYS A 142 4.23 4.95 6.47
N ALA A 143 4.90 3.86 6.11
CA ALA A 143 4.37 2.50 6.22
C ALA A 143 4.08 2.13 7.68
N ILE A 144 4.99 2.46 8.61
CA ILE A 144 4.76 2.22 10.05
C ILE A 144 3.66 3.13 10.61
N ALA A 145 3.60 4.39 10.17
CA ALA A 145 2.57 5.31 10.64
C ALA A 145 1.18 4.95 10.10
N ASN A 146 1.09 4.20 9.01
CA ASN A 146 -0.16 3.84 8.32
C ASN A 146 -0.17 2.33 8.01
N PRO A 147 -0.23 1.46 9.04
CA PRO A 147 -0.25 0.04 8.81
C PRO A 147 -1.51 -0.36 8.05
N PHE A 148 -1.36 -1.22 7.05
CA PHE A 148 -2.46 -1.82 6.33
C PHE A 148 -3.31 -2.67 7.30
N VAL A 149 -4.61 -2.37 7.32
CA VAL A 149 -5.61 -3.11 8.09
C VAL A 149 -6.60 -3.72 7.12
N PRO A 150 -6.69 -5.07 7.04
CA PRO A 150 -7.70 -5.73 6.22
C PRO A 150 -9.11 -5.27 6.60
N GLY A 151 -9.90 -4.90 5.60
CA GLY A 151 -11.32 -4.61 5.75
C GLY A 151 -12.15 -5.88 6.00
N PRO A 152 -13.38 -5.74 6.50
CA PRO A 152 -14.28 -6.87 6.78
C PRO A 152 -14.66 -7.69 5.52
N ASP A 153 -14.52 -7.09 4.33
CA ASP A 153 -14.81 -7.70 3.04
C ASP A 153 -13.54 -8.00 2.22
N ASP A 154 -12.34 -7.79 2.78
CA ASP A 154 -11.10 -8.13 2.10
C ASP A 154 -10.86 -9.64 2.24
N ASP A 155 -11.04 -10.37 1.14
CA ASP A 155 -10.85 -11.83 1.07
C ASP A 155 -9.35 -12.17 1.01
N LEU A 156 -8.60 -11.76 2.03
CA LEU A 156 -7.22 -12.20 2.21
C LEU A 156 -7.24 -13.63 2.72
N GLU A 157 -7.10 -14.59 1.80
CA GLU A 157 -7.03 -16.03 2.11
C GLU A 157 -5.92 -16.35 3.14
N VAL A 158 -4.86 -15.54 3.19
CA VAL A 158 -3.75 -15.65 4.13
C VAL A 158 -3.40 -14.28 4.69
N ASP A 159 -3.74 -14.05 5.95
CA ASP A 159 -3.48 -12.80 6.66
C ASP A 159 -2.33 -12.97 7.67
N THR A 160 -1.10 -12.65 7.24
CA THR A 160 0.10 -12.69 8.08
C THR A 160 0.66 -11.30 8.33
N PRO A 161 1.38 -11.06 9.46
CA PRO A 161 2.06 -9.80 9.71
C PRO A 161 2.98 -9.39 8.55
N GLN A 162 3.75 -10.35 8.00
CA GLN A 162 4.68 -10.07 6.90
C GLN A 162 3.96 -9.57 5.64
N LEU A 163 2.78 -10.13 5.34
CA LEU A 163 1.99 -9.69 4.18
C LEU A 163 1.41 -8.29 4.42
N ARG A 164 0.92 -8.00 5.63
CA ARG A 164 0.46 -6.64 5.99
C ARG A 164 1.58 -5.62 5.91
N ASP A 165 2.77 -5.96 6.39
CA ASP A 165 3.96 -5.11 6.32
C ASP A 165 4.31 -4.81 4.86
N THR A 166 4.30 -5.85 4.02
CA THR A 166 4.51 -5.72 2.57
C THR A 166 3.48 -4.77 1.94
N PHE A 167 2.19 -4.93 2.25
CA PHE A 167 1.14 -4.04 1.72
C PHE A 167 1.30 -2.60 2.21
N SER A 168 1.58 -2.40 3.50
CA SER A 168 1.82 -1.07 4.09
C SER A 168 2.98 -0.38 3.39
N PHE A 169 4.06 -1.12 3.13
CA PHE A 169 5.22 -0.64 2.42
C PHE A 169 4.90 -0.30 0.96
N MET A 170 4.21 -1.19 0.24
CA MET A 170 3.80 -0.96 -1.14
C MET A 170 2.91 0.28 -1.27
N GLU A 171 1.96 0.48 -0.37
CA GLU A 171 1.12 1.70 -0.34
C GLU A 171 1.97 2.95 -0.06
N ALA A 172 2.95 2.85 0.84
CA ALA A 172 3.85 3.95 1.13
C ALA A 172 4.75 4.33 -0.06
N THR A 173 5.01 3.43 -1.02
CA THR A 173 5.75 3.75 -2.26
C THR A 173 5.08 4.82 -3.11
N ASP A 174 3.81 5.17 -2.85
CA ASP A 174 3.15 6.35 -3.44
C ASP A 174 3.91 7.66 -3.22
N LEU A 175 4.77 7.73 -2.19
CA LEU A 175 5.67 8.87 -2.02
C LEU A 175 6.61 9.09 -3.20
N ILE A 176 7.00 8.04 -3.93
CA ILE A 176 7.81 8.14 -5.15
C ILE A 176 7.05 8.94 -6.21
N TRP A 177 5.76 8.65 -6.39
CA TRP A 177 4.91 9.35 -7.34
C TRP A 177 4.61 10.78 -6.92
N ALA A 178 4.60 11.06 -5.61
CA ALA A 178 4.41 12.40 -5.08
C ALA A 178 5.62 13.34 -5.30
N GLU A 179 6.80 12.80 -5.61
CA GLU A 179 7.98 13.61 -5.99
C GLU A 179 7.91 14.12 -7.44
N ILE A 180 7.03 13.55 -8.27
CA ILE A 180 6.90 13.95 -9.67
C ILE A 180 6.00 15.20 -9.76
N PRO A 181 6.49 16.32 -10.32
CA PRO A 181 5.71 17.54 -10.51
C PRO A 181 4.44 17.26 -11.32
N GLU A 182 3.31 17.79 -10.84
CA GLU A 182 2.02 17.61 -11.50
C GLU A 182 2.03 18.10 -12.96
N GLU A 183 2.86 19.09 -13.29
CA GLU A 183 2.98 19.63 -14.65
C GLU A 183 3.61 18.67 -15.66
N LEU A 184 4.32 17.64 -15.18
CA LEU A 184 4.86 16.57 -16.03
C LEU A 184 3.87 15.43 -16.20
N LEU A 185 2.90 15.30 -15.29
CA LEU A 185 1.83 14.32 -15.37
C LEU A 185 0.78 14.81 -16.37
N HIS A 186 0.54 14.04 -17.43
CA HIS A 186 -0.47 14.34 -18.45
C HIS A 186 -1.62 13.33 -18.37
N ASP A 187 -2.80 13.65 -18.89
CA ASP A 187 -4.02 12.84 -18.66
C ASP A 187 -3.92 11.38 -19.10
N GLU A 188 -3.05 11.06 -20.07
CA GLU A 188 -2.90 9.72 -20.65
C GLU A 188 -1.49 9.13 -20.47
N TRP A 189 -0.78 9.49 -19.40
CA TRP A 189 0.51 8.88 -19.13
C TRP A 189 0.38 7.40 -18.72
N SER A 190 1.32 6.59 -19.20
CA SER A 190 1.49 5.19 -18.81
C SER A 190 2.78 5.06 -18.01
N SER A 191 2.79 4.20 -17.00
CA SER A 191 4.01 3.86 -16.28
C SER A 191 4.00 2.43 -15.80
N GLY A 192 5.17 1.82 -15.77
CA GLY A 192 5.44 0.57 -15.09
C GLY A 192 6.45 0.77 -13.97
N SER A 193 6.35 -0.05 -12.95
CA SER A 193 7.33 -0.11 -11.86
C SER A 193 7.66 -1.56 -11.51
N THR A 194 8.84 -1.77 -10.96
CA THR A 194 9.29 -3.07 -10.45
C THR A 194 10.24 -2.84 -9.29
N MET A 195 10.30 -3.78 -8.34
CA MET A 195 11.18 -3.66 -7.18
C MET A 195 11.52 -5.04 -6.62
N ASP A 196 12.65 -5.14 -5.91
CA ASP A 196 13.04 -6.32 -5.13
C ASP A 196 12.86 -6.11 -3.61
N CYS A 197 12.05 -5.12 -3.23
CA CYS A 197 11.76 -4.80 -1.84
C CYS A 197 10.79 -5.81 -1.22
N ALA A 198 11.20 -6.40 -0.10
CA ALA A 198 10.35 -7.29 0.71
C ALA A 198 9.44 -6.54 1.70
N GLY A 199 9.59 -5.22 1.86
CA GLY A 199 8.77 -4.41 2.76
C GLY A 199 8.95 -4.76 4.24
N VAL A 200 10.17 -5.09 4.67
CA VAL A 200 10.47 -5.43 6.08
C VAL A 200 10.30 -4.19 6.94
N LEU A 201 9.41 -4.22 7.94
CA LEU A 201 9.17 -3.10 8.84
C LEU A 201 9.82 -3.26 10.23
N HIS A 202 10.23 -4.49 10.60
CA HIS A 202 10.76 -4.86 11.91
C HIS A 202 11.91 -5.87 11.84
#